data_AF-A0A1B6F6B0-F1
#
_entry.id   AF-A0A1B6F6B0-F1
#
_cell.length_a   1.000
_cell.length_b   1.000
_cell.length_c   1.000
_cell.angle_alpha   90.00
_cell.angle_beta   90.00
_cell.angle_gamma   90.00
#
_symmetry.space_group_name_H-M   'P 1'
#
loop_
_entity.id
_entity.type
_entity.pdbx_description
1 polymer ?
#
loop_
_entity_poly.entity_id
_entity_poly.type
_entity_poly.pdbx_seq_one_letter_code
_entity_poly.pdbx_strand_id
1 'polypeptide(L)'
;PLVDEWTIFERRLQSFFEANDIPEEKQKSILLSLLNQTAYKLLIDLSTPKKPEEKSYNELKDLLHSHYSPRTSVFKERFNFYEANKNSGESIADWAVQHLAASCEF
;
A
#
# COMPACT_ATOMS: atom_id res chain seq x y z
N PRO A 1 -2.80 5.41 -8.06
CA PRO A 1 -1.34 5.26 -8.02
C PRO A 1 -1.01 3.78 -8.08
N LEU A 2 0.06 3.39 -8.77
CA LEU A 2 0.61 2.05 -8.62
C LEU A 2 1.11 1.90 -7.17
N VAL A 3 1.10 0.69 -6.62
CA VAL A 3 1.39 0.38 -5.21
C VAL A 3 2.56 1.19 -4.61
N ASP A 4 3.66 1.32 -5.36
CA ASP A 4 4.86 2.03 -4.93
C ASP A 4 4.66 3.55 -4.76
N GLU A 5 3.72 4.14 -5.50
CA GLU A 5 3.46 5.58 -5.46
C GLU A 5 2.68 6.01 -4.21
N TRP A 6 1.81 5.15 -3.66
CA TRP A 6 1.05 5.47 -2.45
C TRP A 6 1.96 5.57 -1.22
N THR A 7 2.82 4.57 -1.03
CA THR A 7 3.78 4.55 0.10
C THR A 7 4.72 5.76 0.05
N ILE A 8 5.18 6.15 -1.15
CA ILE A 8 6.00 7.36 -1.31
C ILE A 8 5.20 8.62 -0.97
N PHE A 9 3.95 8.72 -1.44
CA PHE A 9 3.08 9.85 -1.15
C PHE A 9 2.83 10.00 0.36
N GLU A 10 2.47 8.91 1.03
CA GLU A 10 2.20 8.89 2.47
C GLU A 10 3.43 9.33 3.27
N ARG A 11 4.61 8.79 2.95
CA ARG A 11 5.86 9.19 3.63
C ARG A 11 6.15 10.67 3.46
N ARG A 12 5.97 11.22 2.26
CA ARG A 12 6.16 12.65 2.00
C ARG A 12 5.14 13.50 2.76
N LEU A 13 3.89 13.03 2.84
CA LEU A 13 2.84 13.70 3.59
C LEU A 13 3.15 13.71 5.10
N GLN A 14 3.63 12.60 5.63
CA GLN A 14 4.05 12.50 7.04
C GLN A 14 5.21 13.44 7.35
N SER A 15 6.26 13.45 6.52
CA SER A 15 7.36 14.40 6.67
C SER A 15 6.89 15.85 6.55
N PHE A 16 5.89 16.13 5.71
CA PHE A 16 5.28 17.46 5.62
C PHE A 16 4.56 17.85 6.92
N PHE A 17 3.83 16.92 7.55
CA PHE A 17 3.19 17.18 8.84
C PHE A 17 4.19 17.48 9.94
N GLU A 18 5.25 16.68 10.03
CA GLU A 18 6.31 16.84 11.02
C GLU A 18 7.09 18.14 10.82
N ALA A 19 7.50 18.45 9.59
CA ALA A 19 8.31 19.63 9.30
C ALA A 19 7.56 20.96 9.50
N ASN A 20 6.23 20.94 9.53
CA ASN A 20 5.40 22.13 9.65
C ASN A 20 4.57 22.15 10.96
N ASP A 21 4.87 21.26 11.92
CA ASP A 21 4.16 21.14 13.19
C ASP A 21 2.62 21.08 13.01
N ILE A 22 2.17 20.31 12.02
CA ILE A 22 0.75 20.23 11.65
C ILE A 22 -0.01 19.43 12.70
N PRO A 23 -0.99 20.04 13.38
CA PRO A 23 -1.77 19.34 14.38
C PRO A 23 -2.74 18.35 13.73
N GLU A 24 -3.07 17.27 14.45
CA GLU A 24 -3.83 16.13 13.92
C GLU A 24 -5.19 16.53 13.33
N GLU A 25 -5.86 17.55 13.90
CA GLU A 25 -7.16 18.00 13.40
C GLU A 25 -7.10 18.59 11.97
N LYS A 26 -5.92 19.03 11.51
CA LYS A 26 -5.71 19.59 10.16
C LYS A 26 -5.24 18.54 9.16
N GLN A 27 -4.67 17.43 9.61
CA GLN A 27 -4.06 16.42 8.73
C GLN A 27 -5.07 15.82 7.75
N LYS A 28 -6.30 15.52 8.21
CA LYS A 28 -7.39 15.06 7.34
C LYS A 28 -7.67 16.01 6.18
N SER A 29 -7.85 17.29 6.49
CA SER A 29 -8.19 18.31 5.49
C SER A 29 -7.07 18.50 4.49
N ILE A 30 -5.81 18.40 4.93
CA ILE A 30 -4.63 18.48 4.05
C ILE A 30 -4.52 17.23 3.18
N LEU A 31 -4.76 16.03 3.72
CA LEU A 31 -4.82 14.81 2.91
C LEU A 31 -5.85 14.97 1.79
N LEU A 32 -7.09 15.31 2.13
CA LEU A 32 -8.18 15.45 1.17
C LEU A 32 -7.91 16.51 0.10
N SER A 33 -7.20 17.60 0.43
CA SER A 33 -6.87 18.66 -0.54
C SER A 33 -5.71 18.30 -1.48
N LEU A 34 -4.78 17.45 -1.04
CA LEU A 34 -3.63 17.01 -1.83
C LEU A 34 -3.97 15.86 -2.78
N LEU A 35 -5.06 15.14 -2.55
CA LEU A 35 -5.50 14.07 -3.43
C LEU A 35 -5.96 14.63 -4.78
N ASN A 36 -5.52 13.97 -5.85
CA ASN A 36 -6.04 14.25 -7.18
C ASN A 36 -7.49 13.76 -7.33
N GLN A 37 -8.17 14.21 -8.38
CA GLN A 37 -9.58 13.88 -8.60
C GLN A 37 -9.85 12.37 -8.64
N THR A 38 -8.93 11.58 -9.20
CA THR A 38 -9.06 10.12 -9.28
C THR A 38 -8.99 9.46 -7.90
N ALA A 39 -8.02 9.85 -7.07
CA ALA A 39 -7.86 9.32 -5.72
C ALA A 39 -9.00 9.78 -4.79
N TYR A 40 -9.50 11.01 -4.96
CA TYR A 40 -10.66 11.48 -4.21
C TYR A 40 -11.94 10.70 -4.56
N LYS A 41 -12.19 10.43 -5.85
CA LYS A 41 -13.30 9.58 -6.28
C LYS A 41 -13.20 8.18 -5.69
N LEU A 42 -12.01 7.59 -5.70
CA LEU A 42 -11.77 6.30 -5.04
C LEU A 42 -12.13 6.36 -3.56
N LEU A 43 -11.74 7.42 -2.84
CA LEU A 43 -12.13 7.58 -1.43
C LEU A 43 -13.64 7.65 -1.23
N ILE A 44 -14.37 8.31 -2.13
CA ILE A 44 -15.85 8.35 -2.09
C ILE A 44 -16.39 6.93 -2.20
N ASP A 45 -15.93 6.17 -3.20
CA ASP A 45 -16.36 4.80 -3.44
C ASP A 45 -16.07 3.91 -2.22
N LEU A 46 -14.86 4.01 -1.66
CA LEU A 46 -14.43 3.30 -0.46
C LEU A 46 -15.10 3.78 0.84
N SER A 47 -15.73 4.95 0.84
CA SER A 47 -16.34 5.55 2.04
C SER A 47 -17.83 5.31 2.20
N THR A 48 -18.49 4.89 1.14
CA THR A 48 -19.93 4.54 1.13
C THR A 48 -20.30 3.63 2.30
N PRO A 49 -21.36 3.96 3.08
CA PRO A 49 -22.36 5.01 2.86
C PRO A 49 -22.02 6.41 3.42
N LYS A 50 -20.87 6.57 4.10
CA LYS A 50 -20.45 7.84 4.71
C LYS A 50 -19.59 8.65 3.75
N LYS A 51 -19.49 9.95 3.99
CA LYS A 51 -18.59 10.81 3.20
C LYS A 51 -17.15 10.71 3.70
N PRO A 52 -16.13 10.86 2.84
CA PRO A 52 -14.72 10.88 3.27
C PRO A 52 -14.43 11.91 4.37
N GLU A 53 -15.12 13.05 4.35
CA GLU A 53 -14.98 14.14 5.31
C GLU A 53 -15.47 13.78 6.72
N GLU A 54 -16.34 12.76 6.83
CA GLU A 54 -16.88 12.25 8.10
C GLU A 54 -15.99 11.20 8.75
N LYS A 55 -14.93 10.76 8.06
CA LYS A 55 -13.94 9.81 8.58
C LYS A 55 -12.75 10.53 9.21
N SER A 56 -12.07 9.84 10.11
CA SER A 56 -10.79 10.29 10.65
C SER A 56 -9.67 10.18 9.62
N TYR A 57 -8.56 10.89 9.87
CA TYR A 57 -7.36 10.79 9.02
C TYR A 57 -6.86 9.33 8.93
N ASN A 58 -6.81 8.61 10.06
CA ASN A 58 -6.35 7.23 10.11
C ASN A 58 -7.26 6.30 9.29
N GLU A 59 -8.59 6.42 9.39
CA GLU A 59 -9.51 5.62 8.57
C GLU A 59 -9.31 5.86 7.08
N LEU A 60 -9.12 7.11 6.65
CA LEU A 60 -8.87 7.43 5.24
C LEU A 60 -7.53 6.86 4.76
N LYS A 61 -6.50 6.98 5.59
CA LYS A 61 -5.17 6.43 5.33
C LYS A 61 -5.24 4.91 5.17
N ASP A 62 -5.94 4.22 6.05
CA ASP A 62 -6.08 2.76 6.03
C ASP A 62 -6.86 2.25 4.81
N LEU A 63 -7.88 3.01 4.35
CA LEU A 63 -8.61 2.68 3.13
C LEU A 63 -7.72 2.79 1.88
N LEU A 64 -6.93 3.86 1.81
CA LEU A 64 -6.00 4.08 0.70
C LEU A 64 -4.88 3.05 0.73
N HIS A 65 -4.34 2.75 1.91
CA HIS A 65 -3.39 1.65 2.12
C HIS A 65 -3.96 0.31 1.68
N SER A 66 -5.18 -0.03 2.11
CA SER A 66 -5.81 -1.31 1.75
C SER A 66 -6.09 -1.43 0.24
N HIS A 67 -6.31 -0.31 -0.44
CA HIS A 67 -6.56 -0.30 -1.88
C HIS A 67 -5.26 -0.34 -2.70
N TYR A 68 -4.24 0.43 -2.30
CA TYR A 68 -2.98 0.52 -3.00
C TYR A 68 -1.95 -0.51 -2.56
N SER A 69 -2.09 -1.12 -1.38
CA SER A 69 -1.29 -2.28 -0.99
C SER A 69 -1.58 -3.39 -1.99
N PRO A 70 -0.56 -4.10 -2.51
CA PRO A 70 -0.84 -5.26 -3.30
C PRO A 70 -1.57 -6.20 -2.35
N ARG A 71 -2.82 -6.55 -2.64
CA ARG A 71 -3.34 -7.80 -2.09
C ARG A 71 -2.37 -8.86 -2.57
N THR A 72 -1.41 -9.25 -1.73
CA THR A 72 -0.75 -10.54 -1.77
C THR A 72 -1.87 -11.54 -1.52
N SER A 73 -2.71 -11.68 -2.54
CA SER A 73 -3.54 -12.83 -2.68
C SER A 73 -2.55 -13.97 -2.66
N VAL A 74 -2.71 -14.92 -1.74
CA VAL A 74 -1.95 -16.17 -1.68
C VAL A 74 -1.77 -16.79 -3.08
N PHE A 75 -2.69 -16.49 -4.02
CA PHE A 75 -2.60 -16.83 -5.44
C PHE A 75 -1.44 -16.20 -6.21
N LYS A 76 -1.00 -14.96 -5.94
CA LYS A 76 0.17 -14.34 -6.60
C LYS A 76 1.48 -14.92 -6.06
N GLU A 77 1.57 -15.18 -4.76
CA GLU A 77 2.71 -15.90 -4.18
C GLU A 77 2.77 -17.34 -4.67
N ARG A 78 1.62 -18.04 -4.74
CA ARG A 78 1.53 -19.36 -5.38
C ARG A 78 1.88 -19.29 -6.85
N PHE A 79 1.39 -18.30 -7.60
CA PHE A 79 1.71 -18.14 -9.01
C PHE A 79 3.21 -17.91 -9.22
N ASN A 80 3.84 -17.00 -8.46
CA ASN A 80 5.28 -16.79 -8.50
C ASN A 80 6.07 -18.05 -8.08
N PHE A 81 5.58 -18.82 -7.11
CA PHE A 81 6.17 -20.10 -6.70
C PHE A 81 6.02 -21.19 -7.77
N TYR A 82 4.89 -21.24 -8.48
CA TYR A 82 4.63 -22.19 -9.56
C TYR A 82 5.32 -21.77 -10.88
N GLU A 83 5.49 -20.46 -11.11
CA GLU A 83 6.13 -19.88 -12.29
C GLU A 83 7.65 -19.78 -12.15
N ALA A 84 8.18 -20.01 -10.95
CA ALA A 84 9.59 -20.28 -10.69
C ALA A 84 10.01 -21.60 -11.36
N ASN A 85 10.10 -21.58 -12.69
CA ASN A 85 10.64 -22.65 -13.49
C ASN A 85 12.10 -22.85 -13.10
N LYS A 86 12.40 -24.04 -12.60
CA LYS A 86 13.75 -24.52 -12.35
C LYS A 86 14.58 -24.33 -13.62
N ASN A 87 15.59 -23.46 -13.56
CA ASN A 87 16.57 -23.36 -14.64
C ASN A 87 17.28 -24.70 -14.78
N SER A 88 17.40 -25.19 -16.01
CA SER A 88 18.07 -26.45 -16.34
C SER A 88 19.56 -26.39 -15.94
N GLY A 89 19.85 -26.80 -14.70
CA GLY A 89 21.19 -26.81 -14.10
C GLY A 89 21.24 -26.54 -12.60
N GLU A 90 20.15 -26.05 -11.99
CA GLU A 90 20.14 -25.67 -10.56
C GLU A 90 19.89 -26.88 -9.64
N SER A 91 20.69 -26.99 -8.56
CA SER A 91 20.48 -28.00 -7.52
C SER A 91 19.21 -27.68 -6.74
N ILE A 92 18.49 -28.71 -6.29
CA ILE A 92 17.25 -28.56 -5.50
C ILE A 92 17.51 -27.73 -4.23
N ALA A 93 18.71 -27.82 -3.67
CA ALA A 93 19.12 -27.05 -2.49
C ALA A 93 19.22 -25.54 -2.80
N ASP A 94 19.81 -25.16 -3.94
CA ASP A 94 20.00 -23.75 -4.30
C ASP A 94 18.66 -23.08 -4.64
N TRP A 95 17.79 -23.79 -5.35
CA TRP A 95 16.44 -23.33 -5.67
C TRP A 95 15.59 -23.08 -4.40
N ALA A 96 15.70 -23.99 -3.41
CA ALA A 96 14.96 -23.88 -2.16
C ALA A 96 15.43 -22.68 -1.32
N VAL A 97 16.73 -22.41 -1.25
CA VAL A 97 17.28 -21.28 -0.50
C VAL A 97 16.85 -19.94 -1.09
N GLN A 98 16.87 -19.80 -2.42
CA GLN A 98 16.41 -18.58 -3.11
C GLN A 98 14.93 -18.26 -2.82
N HIS A 99 14.06 -19.28 -2.82
CA HIS A 99 12.62 -19.09 -2.67
C HIS A 99 12.13 -19.07 -1.22
N LEU A 100 12.84 -19.72 -0.29
CA LEU A 100 12.52 -19.68 1.15
C LEU A 100 13.07 -18.41 1.83
N ALA A 101 14.17 -17.84 1.34
CA ALA A 101 14.71 -16.59 1.87
C ALA A 101 13.83 -15.37 1.52
N ALA A 102 13.12 -15.42 0.39
CA ALA A 102 12.21 -14.35 -0.02
C ALA A 102 10.89 -14.30 0.79
N SER A 103 10.55 -15.36 1.53
CA SER A 103 9.32 -15.48 2.33
C SER A 103 9.53 -15.39 3.85
N CYS A 104 10.76 -15.14 4.30
CA CYS A 104 11.06 -15.01 5.73
C CYS A 104 11.22 -13.55 6.14
N GLU A 105 10.10 -12.90 6.48
CA GLU A 105 10.12 -11.86 7.52
C GLU A 105 10.09 -12.58 8.89
N PHE A 106 11.21 -12.53 9.63
CA PHE A 106 11.25 -12.87 11.06
C PHE A 106 10.92 -11.64 11.91
#